data_AF-A0A848WVN4-F1
#
_entry.id   AF-A0A848WVN4-F1
#
_cell.length_a   1.000
_cell.length_b   1.000
_cell.length_c   1.000
_cell.angle_alpha   90.00
_cell.angle_beta   90.00
_cell.angle_gamma   90.00
#
_symmetry.space_group_name_H-M   'P 1'
#
loop_
_entity.id
_entity.type
_entity.pdbx_description
1 polymer ?
#
loop_
_entity_poly.entity_id
_entity_poly.type
_entity_poly.pdbx_seq_one_letter_code
_entity_poly.pdbx_strand_id
1 'polypeptide(L)'
;MRVRYSMSFLRLWLITAITTLSCATGAQDFRPNLGPNQDSISVNCGEIALLLRRSSQWTPGRIDFRGTAMTTEKSAYGTVFSFPETGFIGTAHLENEPEDLRKLTFILDGRELGGNPGKSLEGKQFRFVRESRIRNFALTCEIEIKDNRLYETTTVATDRAQPLKLVYHFMHAWTPTASMLIAGLDEGPEDILVQPLKDEAEVNRKMYLTRRFDWIAIYEPASKQFAVSRLLEAPDSAGNLSMVWNVPGTYRKFYLKCFESKTVPAGFKGTWRMVTAFGVGEPEVWQAKARKLALDLRD
;
A
#
# COMPACT_ATOMS: atom_id res chain seq x y z
N MET A 1 77.40 23.66 -31.39
CA MET A 1 77.63 23.45 -32.85
C MET A 1 78.27 22.07 -33.03
N ARG A 2 77.76 21.25 -33.98
CA ARG A 2 78.06 19.82 -34.29
C ARG A 2 77.38 18.81 -33.33
N VAL A 3 76.19 18.25 -33.65
CA VAL A 3 75.82 17.20 -34.66
C VAL A 3 76.24 15.79 -34.23
N ARG A 4 75.27 14.90 -33.94
CA ARG A 4 75.01 13.62 -34.64
C ARG A 4 73.76 12.89 -34.11
N TYR A 5 72.94 12.46 -35.06
CA TYR A 5 71.84 11.49 -34.96
C TYR A 5 72.37 10.06 -34.71
N SER A 6 71.57 9.16 -34.10
CA SER A 6 71.10 7.91 -34.75
C SER A 6 70.55 6.86 -33.76
N MET A 7 69.44 6.23 -34.20
CA MET A 7 69.00 4.83 -33.99
C MET A 7 68.30 4.38 -32.70
N SER A 8 66.97 4.32 -32.81
CA SER A 8 66.15 3.09 -32.77
C SER A 8 66.41 2.04 -31.69
N PHE A 9 65.45 1.89 -30.77
CA PHE A 9 64.90 0.57 -30.46
C PHE A 9 63.39 0.64 -30.20
N LEU A 10 62.68 -0.07 -31.06
CA LEU A 10 61.28 -0.43 -31.04
C LEU A 10 61.00 -1.33 -29.83
N ARG A 11 60.09 -0.95 -28.92
CA ARG A 11 59.35 -1.91 -28.08
C ARG A 11 57.90 -1.49 -27.91
N LEU A 12 57.14 -1.99 -28.88
CA LEU A 12 55.70 -2.21 -28.85
C LEU A 12 55.38 -3.12 -27.65
N TRP A 13 54.67 -2.60 -26.64
CA TRP A 13 53.95 -3.44 -25.70
C TRP A 13 52.47 -3.36 -26.02
N LEU A 14 52.05 -4.34 -26.83
CA LEU A 14 50.67 -4.79 -26.96
C LEU A 14 50.29 -5.40 -25.61
N ILE A 15 49.38 -4.77 -24.86
CA ILE A 15 48.65 -5.48 -23.80
C ILE A 15 47.28 -5.82 -24.36
N THR A 16 47.17 -7.09 -24.70
CA THR A 16 46.00 -7.80 -25.19
C THR A 16 44.83 -7.63 -24.22
N ALA A 17 43.73 -7.06 -24.71
CA ALA A 17 42.44 -7.14 -24.06
C ALA A 17 41.97 -8.60 -24.07
N ILE A 18 41.94 -9.23 -22.90
CA ILE A 18 41.27 -10.51 -22.69
C ILE A 18 39.86 -10.20 -22.20
N THR A 19 38.90 -10.24 -23.13
CA THR A 19 37.48 -10.36 -22.86
C THR A 19 37.16 -11.82 -22.54
N THR A 20 36.99 -12.14 -21.25
CA THR A 20 36.30 -13.36 -20.83
C THR A 20 34.89 -13.02 -20.37
N LEU A 21 33.93 -13.55 -21.11
CA LEU A 21 32.50 -13.55 -20.83
C LEU A 21 32.17 -14.15 -19.46
N SER A 22 31.28 -13.45 -18.75
CA SER A 22 30.14 -13.90 -17.95
C SER A 22 30.15 -15.31 -17.33
N CYS A 23 29.99 -15.32 -16.00
CA CYS A 23 28.84 -15.98 -15.36
C CYS A 23 28.49 -15.21 -14.09
N ALA A 24 27.56 -14.25 -14.20
CA ALA A 24 26.81 -13.77 -13.05
C ALA A 24 25.85 -14.90 -12.63
N THR A 25 26.27 -15.71 -11.66
CA THR A 25 25.41 -16.58 -10.85
C THR A 25 25.39 -15.94 -9.48
N GLY A 26 24.60 -14.90 -9.24
CA GLY A 26 23.14 -14.91 -9.20
C GLY A 26 22.82 -14.75 -7.72
N ALA A 27 22.35 -13.57 -7.29
CA ALA A 27 21.81 -13.44 -5.95
C ALA A 27 20.77 -14.55 -5.79
N GLN A 28 21.00 -15.53 -4.92
CA GLN A 28 19.90 -16.40 -4.54
C GLN A 28 18.99 -15.58 -3.65
N ASP A 29 17.90 -15.16 -4.28
CA ASP A 29 16.89 -14.26 -3.76
C ASP A 29 16.39 -14.70 -2.39
N PHE A 30 16.21 -13.73 -1.51
CA PHE A 30 15.49 -13.89 -0.26
C PHE A 30 14.09 -14.51 -0.51
N ARG A 31 13.75 -15.60 0.19
CA ARG A 31 12.45 -16.32 0.06
C ARG A 31 11.76 -16.60 1.40
N PRO A 32 11.01 -15.66 1.98
CA PRO A 32 10.06 -15.95 3.04
C PRO A 32 8.77 -16.40 2.35
N ASN A 33 8.70 -17.68 1.98
CA ASN A 33 7.48 -18.23 1.43
C ASN A 33 6.71 -19.02 2.48
N LEU A 34 6.07 -18.30 3.41
CA LEU A 34 5.15 -18.87 4.39
C LEU A 34 3.71 -19.01 3.88
N GLY A 35 3.47 -18.62 2.62
CA GLY A 35 2.14 -18.70 2.02
C GLY A 35 1.94 -19.90 1.08
N PRO A 36 0.69 -20.11 0.66
CA PRO A 36 0.34 -21.21 -0.23
C PRO A 36 1.13 -21.16 -1.53
N ASN A 37 1.34 -22.32 -2.15
CA ASN A 37 2.08 -22.39 -3.41
C ASN A 37 1.21 -21.98 -4.61
N GLN A 38 0.84 -20.71 -4.66
CA GLN A 38 0.07 -20.07 -5.73
C GLN A 38 0.43 -18.58 -5.81
N ASP A 39 0.09 -17.92 -6.92
CA ASP A 39 0.49 -16.53 -7.15
C ASP A 39 -0.46 -15.52 -6.49
N SER A 40 -1.72 -15.90 -6.34
CA SER A 40 -2.77 -15.06 -5.78
C SER A 40 -3.90 -15.89 -5.15
N ILE A 41 -4.71 -15.23 -4.33
CA ILE A 41 -5.99 -15.72 -3.81
C ILE A 41 -7.05 -14.67 -4.14
N SER A 42 -8.12 -15.07 -4.81
CA SER A 42 -9.31 -14.24 -4.97
C SER A 42 -10.29 -14.55 -3.84
N VAL A 43 -10.84 -13.53 -3.23
CA VAL A 43 -11.83 -13.64 -2.15
C VAL A 43 -13.08 -12.88 -2.57
N ASN A 44 -14.25 -13.50 -2.47
CA ASN A 44 -15.54 -12.85 -2.71
C ASN A 44 -16.45 -12.99 -1.48
N CYS A 45 -16.90 -11.86 -0.95
CA CYS A 45 -17.86 -11.81 0.15
C CYS A 45 -18.92 -10.74 -0.15
N GLY A 46 -20.12 -11.19 -0.51
CA GLY A 46 -21.23 -10.31 -0.87
C GLY A 46 -20.93 -9.51 -2.13
N GLU A 47 -20.89 -8.19 -2.00
CA GLU A 47 -20.63 -7.28 -3.13
C GLU A 47 -19.14 -6.93 -3.28
N ILE A 48 -18.28 -7.35 -2.37
CA ILE A 48 -16.85 -7.00 -2.35
C ILE A 48 -16.03 -8.22 -2.75
N ALA A 49 -15.08 -8.01 -3.67
CA ALA A 49 -14.00 -8.96 -3.89
C ALA A 49 -12.62 -8.35 -3.62
N LEU A 50 -11.69 -9.19 -3.18
CA LEU A 50 -10.32 -8.83 -2.85
C LEU A 50 -9.36 -9.82 -3.51
N LEU A 51 -8.34 -9.30 -4.19
CA LEU A 51 -7.23 -10.10 -4.70
C LEU A 51 -6.03 -9.96 -3.76
N LEU A 52 -5.59 -11.04 -3.13
CA LEU A 52 -4.32 -11.10 -2.39
C LEU A 52 -3.22 -11.67 -3.29
N ARG A 53 -2.00 -11.16 -3.21
CA ARG A 53 -0.91 -11.58 -4.12
C ARG A 53 0.36 -11.99 -3.39
N ARG A 54 0.95 -13.10 -3.83
CA ARG A 54 2.24 -13.58 -3.33
C ARG A 54 3.38 -12.61 -3.62
N SER A 55 3.38 -11.97 -4.79
CA SER A 55 4.43 -11.03 -5.20
C SER A 55 4.55 -9.80 -4.30
N SER A 56 3.48 -9.44 -3.58
CA SER A 56 3.49 -8.38 -2.56
C SER A 56 3.48 -8.94 -1.13
N GLN A 57 3.97 -10.16 -0.92
CA GLN A 57 3.95 -10.84 0.38
C GLN A 57 2.55 -10.92 0.99
N TRP A 58 1.58 -11.34 0.17
CA TRP A 58 0.19 -11.60 0.52
C TRP A 58 -0.61 -10.39 0.98
N THR A 59 -0.23 -9.20 0.54
CA THR A 59 -1.08 -8.02 0.71
C THR A 59 -2.11 -7.87 -0.42
N PRO A 60 -3.11 -6.99 -0.28
CA PRO A 60 -4.05 -6.71 -1.36
C PRO A 60 -3.36 -6.22 -2.63
N GLY A 61 -3.93 -6.63 -3.75
CA GLY A 61 -3.56 -6.23 -5.09
C GLY A 61 -4.71 -5.59 -5.87
N ARG A 62 -5.95 -5.90 -5.51
CA ARG A 62 -7.15 -5.33 -6.14
C ARG A 62 -8.34 -5.42 -5.19
N ILE A 63 -9.20 -4.42 -5.22
CA ILE A 63 -10.51 -4.41 -4.58
C ILE A 63 -11.55 -4.17 -5.68
N ASP A 64 -12.54 -5.05 -5.73
CA ASP A 64 -13.66 -4.98 -6.66
C ASP A 64 -14.96 -4.73 -5.89
N PHE A 65 -15.86 -3.95 -6.49
CA PHE A 65 -17.22 -3.77 -6.03
C PHE A 65 -18.20 -4.18 -7.13
N ARG A 66 -19.11 -5.11 -6.82
CA ARG A 66 -20.08 -5.69 -7.76
C ARG A 66 -19.43 -6.15 -9.08
N GLY A 67 -18.29 -6.81 -8.96
CA GLY A 67 -17.52 -7.35 -10.10
C GLY A 67 -16.75 -6.30 -10.92
N THR A 68 -16.75 -5.03 -10.51
CA THR A 68 -15.97 -3.96 -11.17
C THR A 68 -14.79 -3.56 -10.31
N ALA A 69 -13.60 -3.50 -10.90
CA ALA A 69 -12.40 -3.09 -10.19
C ALA A 69 -12.45 -1.61 -9.80
N MET A 70 -12.37 -1.34 -8.49
CA MET A 70 -12.27 0.02 -7.94
C MET A 70 -10.82 0.46 -7.77
N THR A 71 -9.89 -0.49 -7.71
CA THR A 71 -8.46 -0.23 -7.58
C THR A 71 -7.65 -0.94 -8.66
N THR A 72 -6.40 -0.51 -8.87
CA THR A 72 -5.51 -1.07 -9.89
C THR A 72 -4.52 -2.09 -9.32
N GLU A 73 -4.22 -3.13 -10.09
CA GLU A 73 -3.14 -4.08 -9.75
C GLU A 73 -1.72 -3.52 -9.93
N LYS A 74 -1.57 -2.30 -10.46
CA LYS A 74 -0.28 -1.64 -10.71
C LYS A 74 0.40 -1.07 -9.45
N SER A 75 -0.06 -1.44 -8.25
CA SER A 75 0.55 -1.00 -6.99
C SER A 75 0.42 -2.06 -5.91
N ALA A 76 1.09 -1.86 -4.79
CA ALA A 76 0.97 -2.70 -3.60
C ALA A 76 0.30 -1.93 -2.45
N TYR A 77 -0.45 -2.66 -1.63
CA TYR A 77 -1.42 -2.15 -0.66
C TYR A 77 -0.98 -2.69 0.69
N GLY A 78 -0.76 -1.87 1.71
CA GLY A 78 -0.31 -2.37 3.01
C GLY A 78 0.49 -1.35 3.79
N THR A 79 1.37 -1.86 4.64
CA THR A 79 2.22 -1.03 5.52
C THR A 79 3.66 -0.99 5.02
N VAL A 80 4.26 0.20 5.03
CA VAL A 80 5.68 0.42 4.76
C VAL A 80 6.27 1.41 5.76
N PHE A 81 7.50 1.17 6.19
CA PHE A 81 8.28 2.04 7.07
C PHE A 81 9.42 2.65 6.28
N SER A 82 9.56 3.97 6.33
CA SER A 82 10.69 4.69 5.72
C SER A 82 11.72 5.01 6.80
N PHE A 83 12.89 4.37 6.72
CA PHE A 83 13.98 4.59 7.65
C PHE A 83 14.96 5.66 7.13
N PRO A 84 15.61 6.43 8.02
CA PRO A 84 16.79 7.20 7.66
C PRO A 84 17.82 6.31 6.96
N GLU A 85 18.46 6.85 5.91
CA GLU A 85 19.52 6.22 5.11
C GLU A 85 19.13 4.97 4.29
N THR A 86 18.21 4.13 4.77
CA THR A 86 17.79 2.91 4.07
C THR A 86 16.61 3.13 3.11
N GLY A 87 15.67 4.03 3.44
CA GLY A 87 14.44 4.17 2.66
C GLY A 87 13.35 3.20 3.09
N PHE A 88 12.50 2.76 2.16
CA PHE A 88 11.30 1.99 2.45
C PHE A 88 11.58 0.50 2.67
N ILE A 89 10.97 -0.06 3.72
CA ILE A 89 10.90 -1.49 4.01
C ILE A 89 9.44 -1.85 4.28
N GLY A 90 8.97 -2.95 3.71
CA GLY A 90 7.61 -3.43 3.88
C GLY A 90 6.98 -3.85 2.56
N THR A 91 5.66 -3.80 2.52
CA THR A 91 4.81 -4.18 1.38
C THR A 91 5.44 -3.91 0.01
N ALA A 92 5.85 -4.99 -0.68
CA ALA A 92 6.46 -4.98 -2.02
C ALA A 92 7.76 -4.15 -2.20
N HIS A 93 8.28 -3.54 -1.14
CA HIS A 93 9.59 -2.90 -1.14
C HIS A 93 10.65 -3.93 -0.76
N LEU A 94 11.12 -4.66 -1.77
CA LEU A 94 12.12 -5.72 -1.63
C LEU A 94 13.54 -5.24 -1.98
N GLU A 95 13.67 -4.01 -2.47
CA GLU A 95 14.92 -3.45 -2.99
C GLU A 95 15.94 -3.07 -1.91
N ASN A 96 15.50 -2.81 -0.68
CA ASN A 96 16.37 -2.39 0.43
C ASN A 96 16.61 -3.54 1.40
N GLU A 97 15.59 -3.85 2.19
CA GLU A 97 15.55 -4.98 3.09
C GLU A 97 14.14 -5.55 3.01
N PRO A 98 13.99 -6.86 3.01
CA PRO A 98 12.66 -7.43 2.95
C PRO A 98 11.98 -7.46 4.32
N GLU A 99 10.65 -7.40 4.30
CA GLU A 99 9.82 -7.70 5.45
C GLU A 99 9.89 -9.19 5.81
N ASP A 100 10.12 -9.46 7.09
CA ASP A 100 10.24 -10.79 7.66
C ASP A 100 8.85 -11.30 8.05
N LEU A 101 8.17 -11.89 7.07
CA LEU A 101 6.86 -12.51 7.24
C LEU A 101 6.97 -13.70 8.21
N ARG A 102 6.04 -13.83 9.16
CA ARG A 102 6.09 -14.85 10.23
C ARG A 102 4.91 -15.80 10.23
N LYS A 103 3.70 -15.32 9.92
CA LYS A 103 2.50 -16.16 9.89
C LYS A 103 1.42 -15.56 9.01
N LEU A 104 0.67 -16.45 8.34
CA LEU A 104 -0.54 -16.14 7.60
C LEU A 104 -1.67 -16.98 8.16
N THR A 105 -2.81 -16.37 8.45
CA THR A 105 -4.02 -17.06 8.90
C THR A 105 -5.18 -16.65 8.00
N PHE A 106 -5.83 -17.64 7.37
CA PHE A 106 -6.99 -17.45 6.50
C PHE A 106 -8.22 -18.02 7.16
N ILE A 107 -9.28 -17.22 7.28
CA ILE A 107 -10.52 -17.59 7.96
C ILE A 107 -11.68 -17.23 7.05
N LEU A 108 -12.54 -18.19 6.76
CA LEU A 108 -13.74 -18.01 5.94
C LEU A 108 -14.94 -18.50 6.74
N ASP A 109 -15.96 -17.66 6.88
CA ASP A 109 -17.19 -17.97 7.63
C ASP A 109 -16.91 -18.51 9.05
N GLY A 110 -15.89 -17.94 9.71
CA GLY A 110 -15.48 -18.31 11.06
C GLY A 110 -14.61 -19.57 11.15
N ARG A 111 -14.33 -20.25 10.03
CA ARG A 111 -13.47 -21.43 9.97
C ARG A 111 -12.08 -21.10 9.43
N GLU A 112 -11.04 -21.48 10.17
CA GLU A 112 -9.66 -21.39 9.69
C GLU A 112 -9.41 -22.43 8.58
N LEU A 113 -8.79 -21.98 7.47
CA LEU A 113 -8.58 -22.78 6.25
C LEU A 113 -7.21 -23.49 6.20
N GLY A 114 -6.38 -23.34 7.24
CA GLY A 114 -5.02 -23.88 7.28
C GLY A 114 -4.08 -23.22 6.26
N GLY A 115 -2.96 -23.90 5.94
CA GLY A 115 -1.89 -23.35 5.09
C GLY A 115 -2.15 -23.30 3.59
N ASN A 116 -3.27 -23.86 3.12
CA ASN A 116 -3.63 -23.87 1.69
C ASN A 116 -5.13 -23.56 1.51
N PRO A 117 -5.52 -22.27 1.49
CA PRO A 117 -6.91 -21.86 1.36
C PRO A 117 -7.51 -22.14 -0.04
N GLY A 118 -6.69 -22.49 -1.03
CA GLY A 118 -7.11 -22.58 -2.43
C GLY A 118 -7.05 -21.24 -3.17
N LYS A 119 -7.30 -21.26 -4.48
CA LYS A 119 -7.16 -20.09 -5.37
C LYS A 119 -8.31 -19.09 -5.29
N SER A 120 -9.50 -19.57 -4.93
CA SER A 120 -10.71 -18.76 -4.85
C SER A 120 -11.45 -19.11 -3.57
N LEU A 121 -11.85 -18.09 -2.83
CA LEU A 121 -12.64 -18.17 -1.61
C LEU A 121 -13.95 -17.43 -1.84
N GLU A 122 -15.06 -18.03 -1.42
CA GLU A 122 -16.38 -17.43 -1.49
C GLU A 122 -17.13 -17.74 -0.19
N GLY A 123 -17.71 -16.71 0.42
CA GLY A 123 -18.40 -16.85 1.70
C GLY A 123 -19.13 -15.58 2.10
N LYS A 124 -19.65 -15.55 3.32
CA LYS A 124 -20.33 -14.37 3.89
C LYS A 124 -19.34 -13.40 4.54
N GLN A 125 -18.33 -13.97 5.19
CA GLN A 125 -17.28 -13.21 5.86
C GLN A 125 -15.92 -13.85 5.61
N PHE A 126 -14.91 -13.01 5.47
CA PHE A 126 -13.52 -13.42 5.34
C PHE A 126 -12.65 -12.61 6.28
N ARG A 127 -11.68 -13.27 6.92
CA ARG A 127 -10.65 -12.60 7.73
C ARG A 127 -9.29 -13.18 7.38
N PHE A 128 -8.34 -12.30 7.16
CA PHE A 128 -6.96 -12.62 6.86
C PHE A 128 -6.04 -11.89 7.83
N VAL A 129 -5.16 -12.63 8.51
CA VAL A 129 -4.20 -12.08 9.46
C VAL A 129 -2.79 -12.36 8.96
N ARG A 130 -2.00 -11.29 8.85
CA ARG A 130 -0.59 -11.29 8.47
C ARG A 130 0.25 -10.82 9.65
N GLU A 131 1.10 -11.70 10.17
CA GLU A 131 2.04 -11.38 11.23
C GLU A 131 3.46 -11.34 10.66
N SER A 132 4.22 -10.30 10.99
CA SER A 132 5.55 -10.07 10.43
C SER A 132 6.41 -9.20 11.34
N ARG A 133 7.67 -9.03 10.94
CA ARG A 133 8.60 -8.08 11.54
C ARG A 133 9.26 -7.20 10.48
N ILE A 134 9.42 -5.93 10.83
CA ILE A 134 10.25 -4.98 10.09
C ILE A 134 11.27 -4.45 11.09
N ARG A 135 12.48 -5.01 11.06
CA ARG A 135 13.54 -4.75 12.05
C ARG A 135 13.02 -4.95 13.50
N ASN A 136 12.92 -3.86 14.25
CA ASN A 136 12.49 -3.86 15.65
C ASN A 136 10.96 -3.77 15.81
N PHE A 137 10.22 -3.53 14.73
CA PHE A 137 8.77 -3.50 14.76
C PHE A 137 8.19 -4.91 14.61
N ALA A 138 7.38 -5.32 15.58
CA ALA A 138 6.40 -6.38 15.38
C ALA A 138 5.15 -5.79 14.72
N LEU A 139 4.67 -6.43 13.67
CA LEU A 139 3.55 -5.97 12.86
C LEU A 139 2.48 -7.07 12.75
N THR A 140 1.23 -6.67 12.96
CA THR A 140 0.06 -7.50 12.64
C THR A 140 -0.85 -6.70 11.75
N CYS A 141 -1.10 -7.17 10.54
CA CYS A 141 -2.08 -6.60 9.61
C CYS A 141 -3.24 -7.57 9.45
N GLU A 142 -4.45 -7.12 9.75
CA GLU A 142 -5.68 -7.86 9.55
C GLU A 142 -6.52 -7.20 8.46
N ILE A 143 -7.10 -8.02 7.59
CA ILE A 143 -8.11 -7.63 6.61
C ILE A 143 -9.35 -8.47 6.88
N GLU A 144 -10.49 -7.82 7.03
CA GLU A 144 -11.78 -8.48 7.23
C GLU A 144 -12.80 -7.95 6.22
N ILE A 145 -13.52 -8.83 5.54
CA ILE A 145 -14.68 -8.48 4.73
C ILE A 145 -15.90 -9.07 5.44
N LYS A 146 -16.82 -8.21 5.85
CA LYS A 146 -18.11 -8.59 6.43
C LYS A 146 -19.12 -7.48 6.22
N ASP A 147 -20.41 -7.81 6.20
CA ASP A 147 -21.49 -6.83 6.09
C ASP A 147 -21.34 -5.85 4.90
N ASN A 148 -20.77 -6.35 3.78
CA ASN A 148 -20.40 -5.55 2.60
C ASN A 148 -19.48 -4.35 2.92
N ARG A 149 -18.57 -4.53 3.88
CA ARG A 149 -17.53 -3.58 4.28
C ARG A 149 -16.18 -4.29 4.32
N LEU A 150 -15.13 -3.57 3.96
CA LEU A 150 -13.73 -3.97 4.10
C LEU A 150 -13.12 -3.27 5.30
N TYR A 151 -12.73 -4.02 6.32
CA TYR A 151 -11.99 -3.53 7.48
C TYR A 151 -10.51 -3.88 7.34
N GLU A 152 -9.67 -2.92 7.70
CA GLU A 152 -8.23 -3.11 7.78
C GLU A 152 -7.75 -2.67 9.16
N THR A 153 -7.03 -3.55 9.86
CA THR A 153 -6.43 -3.23 11.17
C THR A 153 -4.94 -3.44 11.09
N THR A 154 -4.14 -2.49 11.54
CA THR A 154 -2.69 -2.63 11.66
C THR A 154 -2.28 -2.36 13.09
N THR A 155 -1.64 -3.32 13.74
CA THR A 155 -1.02 -3.18 15.06
C THR A 155 0.50 -3.15 14.91
N VAL A 156 1.14 -2.16 15.52
CA VAL A 156 2.60 -1.99 15.53
C VAL A 156 3.08 -1.95 16.96
N ALA A 157 4.14 -2.70 17.26
CA ALA A 157 4.83 -2.63 18.55
C ALA A 157 6.34 -2.61 18.37
N THR A 158 7.04 -1.87 19.23
CA THR A 158 8.53 -1.89 19.30
C THR A 158 8.99 -1.73 20.74
N ASP A 159 10.02 -2.46 21.13
CA ASP A 159 10.70 -2.35 22.42
C ASP A 159 11.90 -1.39 22.38
N ARG A 160 12.26 -0.91 21.17
CA ARG A 160 13.35 0.02 20.94
C ARG A 160 12.85 1.32 20.35
N ALA A 161 13.50 2.42 20.72
CA ALA A 161 13.29 3.69 20.04
C ALA A 161 13.78 3.56 18.59
N GLN A 162 13.00 3.99 17.61
CA GLN A 162 13.29 3.85 16.18
C GLN A 162 13.04 5.17 15.45
N PRO A 163 14.08 5.83 14.91
CA PRO A 163 13.90 7.02 14.07
C PRO A 163 13.30 6.61 12.72
N LEU A 164 12.31 7.36 12.26
CA LEU A 164 11.63 7.15 10.98
C LEU A 164 11.55 8.46 10.19
N LYS A 165 11.64 8.35 8.86
CA LYS A 165 11.22 9.43 7.96
C LYS A 165 9.70 9.54 7.92
N LEU A 166 9.01 8.41 7.82
CA LEU A 166 7.55 8.28 7.89
C LEU A 166 7.14 6.80 7.87
N VAL A 167 5.87 6.55 8.13
CA VAL A 167 5.16 5.27 7.91
C VAL A 167 3.97 5.55 7.01
N TYR A 168 3.66 4.62 6.10
CA TYR A 168 2.37 4.59 5.42
C TYR A 168 1.59 3.34 5.81
N HIS A 169 0.33 3.54 6.18
CA HIS A 169 -0.69 2.49 6.34
C HIS A 169 -1.80 2.67 5.28
N PHE A 170 -2.67 1.66 5.17
CA PHE A 170 -3.91 1.67 4.38
C PHE A 170 -3.75 2.29 3.00
N MET A 171 -2.99 1.62 2.14
CA MET A 171 -2.70 2.12 0.81
C MET A 171 -3.70 1.59 -0.22
N HIS A 172 -4.60 2.43 -0.74
CA HIS A 172 -5.54 2.05 -1.81
C HIS A 172 -5.21 2.74 -3.12
N ALA A 173 -4.78 1.98 -4.12
CA ALA A 173 -4.48 2.50 -5.44
C ALA A 173 -5.74 2.56 -6.31
N TRP A 174 -6.59 3.56 -6.10
CA TRP A 174 -7.83 3.74 -6.88
C TRP A 174 -7.52 3.87 -8.37
N THR A 175 -8.47 3.46 -9.22
CA THR A 175 -8.32 3.55 -10.69
C THR A 175 -7.90 4.95 -11.13
N PRO A 176 -7.11 5.09 -12.19
CA PRO A 176 -6.73 6.42 -12.71
C PRO A 176 -7.92 7.21 -13.26
N THR A 177 -9.04 6.53 -13.57
CA THR A 177 -10.29 7.14 -14.06
C THR A 177 -11.13 7.76 -12.95
N ALA A 178 -10.82 7.49 -11.68
CA ALA A 178 -11.42 8.20 -10.56
C ALA A 178 -11.26 9.72 -10.75
N SER A 179 -12.38 10.44 -10.71
CA SER A 179 -12.46 11.83 -11.19
C SER A 179 -12.64 12.85 -10.08
N MET A 180 -13.13 12.42 -8.92
CA MET A 180 -13.42 13.31 -7.81
C MET A 180 -13.07 12.63 -6.48
N LEU A 181 -12.59 13.46 -5.56
CA LEU A 181 -12.42 13.15 -4.16
C LEU A 181 -13.25 14.12 -3.32
N ILE A 182 -13.92 13.61 -2.29
CA ILE A 182 -14.39 14.42 -1.17
C ILE A 182 -13.79 13.91 0.14
N ALA A 183 -13.60 14.78 1.11
CA ALA A 183 -13.07 14.41 2.42
C ALA A 183 -13.67 15.28 3.52
N GLY A 184 -13.85 14.71 4.70
CA GLY A 184 -14.48 15.42 5.82
C GLY A 184 -13.87 15.08 7.17
N LEU A 185 -14.11 15.97 8.11
CA LEU A 185 -13.85 15.80 9.54
C LEU A 185 -15.18 15.62 10.26
N ASP A 186 -15.15 14.90 11.37
CA ASP A 186 -16.30 14.78 12.27
C ASP A 186 -16.48 16.08 13.07
N GLU A 187 -15.37 16.72 13.44
CA GLU A 187 -15.34 18.10 13.91
C GLU A 187 -15.56 19.05 12.73
N GLY A 188 -16.78 19.58 12.61
CA GLY A 188 -17.17 20.44 11.48
C GLY A 188 -17.62 19.63 10.26
N PRO A 189 -18.74 18.88 10.34
CA PRO A 189 -19.23 18.01 9.26
C PRO A 189 -19.67 18.75 7.98
N GLU A 190 -19.70 20.09 8.02
CA GLU A 190 -19.94 20.94 6.85
C GLU A 190 -18.64 21.44 6.18
N ASP A 191 -17.46 21.32 6.82
CA ASP A 191 -16.15 21.59 6.18
C ASP A 191 -15.74 20.38 5.32
N ILE A 192 -16.46 20.21 4.21
CA ILE A 192 -16.18 19.17 3.22
C ILE A 192 -15.21 19.72 2.19
N LEU A 193 -14.05 19.08 2.10
CA LEU A 193 -13.16 19.26 0.96
C LEU A 193 -13.78 18.58 -0.27
N VAL A 194 -13.84 19.30 -1.38
CA VAL A 194 -14.17 18.75 -2.70
C VAL A 194 -13.00 19.00 -3.64
N GLN A 195 -12.44 17.93 -4.19
CA GLN A 195 -11.22 17.97 -4.98
C GLN A 195 -11.38 17.20 -6.29
N PRO A 196 -11.43 17.89 -7.45
CA PRO A 196 -11.28 17.25 -8.74
C PRO A 196 -9.93 16.55 -8.87
N LEU A 197 -9.95 15.31 -9.37
CA LEU A 197 -8.77 14.51 -9.64
C LEU A 197 -8.46 14.60 -11.13
N LYS A 198 -7.35 15.26 -11.46
CA LYS A 198 -6.98 15.61 -12.83
C LYS A 198 -5.55 15.18 -13.15
N ASP A 199 -5.24 15.03 -14.43
CA ASP A 199 -3.88 14.66 -14.90
C ASP A 199 -3.11 15.86 -15.47
N GLU A 200 -3.48 17.07 -15.04
CA GLU A 200 -2.79 18.32 -15.39
C GLU A 200 -1.34 18.31 -14.89
N ALA A 201 -0.43 18.95 -15.64
CA ALA A 201 1.01 18.90 -15.39
C ALA A 201 1.38 19.46 -14.00
N GLU A 202 0.61 20.42 -13.52
CA GLU A 202 0.78 21.10 -12.24
C GLU A 202 0.54 20.19 -11.03
N VAL A 203 -0.23 19.12 -11.20
CA VAL A 203 -0.60 18.18 -10.13
C VAL A 203 -0.09 16.77 -10.38
N ASN A 204 0.68 16.56 -11.46
CA ASN A 204 1.33 15.30 -11.78
C ASN A 204 2.32 14.91 -10.67
N ARG A 205 2.19 13.70 -10.12
CA ARG A 205 3.03 13.17 -9.04
C ARG A 205 3.04 14.03 -7.78
N LYS A 206 1.99 14.83 -7.56
CA LYS A 206 1.78 15.60 -6.33
C LYS A 206 0.69 14.99 -5.46
N MET A 207 0.71 15.39 -4.20
CA MET A 207 -0.27 14.99 -3.18
C MET A 207 -1.42 15.98 -3.18
N TYR A 208 -2.65 15.49 -3.33
CA TYR A 208 -3.86 16.31 -3.22
C TYR A 208 -4.20 16.66 -1.76
N LEU A 209 -3.94 15.71 -0.86
CA LEU A 209 -4.22 15.86 0.57
C LEU A 209 -2.92 15.80 1.36
N THR A 210 -2.82 16.65 2.38
CA THR A 210 -1.68 16.72 3.30
C THR A 210 -2.10 17.06 4.74
N ARG A 211 -3.39 16.86 5.08
CA ARG A 211 -3.94 17.09 6.42
C ARG A 211 -4.75 15.88 6.91
N ARG A 212 -5.09 15.87 8.19
CA ARG A 212 -5.99 14.85 8.78
C ARG A 212 -7.40 14.99 8.20
N PHE A 213 -8.03 13.86 7.92
CA PHE A 213 -9.45 13.71 7.63
C PHE A 213 -9.93 12.42 8.29
N ASP A 214 -11.14 12.41 8.84
CA ASP A 214 -11.71 11.21 9.47
C ASP A 214 -12.26 10.25 8.41
N TRP A 215 -12.67 10.78 7.26
CA TRP A 215 -13.09 9.98 6.11
C TRP A 215 -12.77 10.66 4.79
N ILE A 216 -12.60 9.84 3.76
CA ILE A 216 -12.46 10.25 2.37
C ILE A 216 -13.44 9.44 1.50
N ALA A 217 -13.83 9.99 0.36
CA ALA A 217 -14.53 9.25 -0.68
C ALA A 217 -13.96 9.56 -2.06
N ILE A 218 -13.91 8.54 -2.91
CA ILE A 218 -13.43 8.60 -4.29
C ILE A 218 -14.57 8.15 -5.21
N TYR A 219 -14.81 8.89 -6.29
CA TYR A 219 -15.83 8.57 -7.30
C TYR A 219 -15.20 8.15 -8.63
N GLU A 220 -15.70 7.04 -9.17
CA GLU A 220 -15.35 6.52 -10.50
C GLU A 220 -16.56 6.71 -11.44
N PRO A 221 -16.46 7.64 -12.41
CA PRO A 221 -17.62 8.08 -13.18
C PRO A 221 -18.11 7.07 -14.21
N ALA A 222 -17.25 6.19 -14.74
CA ALA A 222 -17.65 5.24 -15.78
C ALA A 222 -18.59 4.16 -15.24
N SER A 223 -18.29 3.67 -14.04
CA SER A 223 -19.07 2.68 -13.30
C SER A 223 -20.13 3.30 -12.40
N LYS A 224 -20.08 4.62 -12.17
CA LYS A 224 -20.94 5.37 -11.24
C LYS A 224 -20.83 4.85 -9.80
N GLN A 225 -19.68 4.29 -9.47
CA GLN A 225 -19.37 3.75 -8.16
C GLN A 225 -18.53 4.74 -7.35
N PHE A 226 -18.67 4.68 -6.05
CA PHE A 226 -17.77 5.38 -5.13
C PHE A 226 -17.33 4.44 -4.00
N ALA A 227 -16.16 4.73 -3.46
CA ALA A 227 -15.66 4.13 -2.22
C ALA A 227 -15.58 5.20 -1.14
N VAL A 228 -15.94 4.86 0.09
CA VAL A 228 -15.76 5.70 1.28
C VAL A 228 -14.87 4.95 2.24
N SER A 229 -13.73 5.55 2.58
CA SER A 229 -12.78 5.03 3.57
C SER A 229 -12.78 5.93 4.79
N ARG A 230 -13.02 5.36 5.98
CA ARG A 230 -13.06 6.06 7.27
C ARG A 230 -12.01 5.47 8.21
N LEU A 231 -11.27 6.36 8.86
CA LEU A 231 -10.39 6.00 9.97
C LEU A 231 -11.24 5.81 11.23
N LEU A 232 -11.18 4.63 11.82
CA LEU A 232 -11.92 4.26 13.04
C LEU A 232 -11.07 4.42 14.29
N GLU A 233 -9.77 4.12 14.17
CA GLU A 233 -8.82 4.16 15.27
C GLU A 233 -7.46 4.56 14.74
N ALA A 234 -6.75 5.40 15.49
CA ALA A 234 -5.34 5.66 15.31
C ALA A 234 -4.74 6.28 16.58
N PRO A 235 -3.44 6.07 16.88
CA PRO A 235 -2.78 6.72 18.00
C PRO A 235 -2.56 8.20 17.68
N ASP A 236 -2.95 9.10 18.59
CA ASP A 236 -2.75 10.55 18.39
C ASP A 236 -1.27 10.92 18.24
N SER A 237 -0.39 10.24 18.97
CA SER A 237 1.06 10.46 18.94
C SER A 237 1.69 10.23 17.56
N ALA A 238 1.04 9.45 16.70
CA ALA A 238 1.54 9.10 15.38
C ALA A 238 1.48 10.28 14.40
N GLY A 239 0.54 11.23 14.56
CA GLY A 239 0.28 12.28 13.56
C GLY A 239 -0.25 11.67 12.27
N ASN A 240 -1.56 11.45 12.21
CA ASN A 240 -2.25 10.67 11.17
C ASN A 240 -2.75 11.61 10.05
N LEU A 241 -2.06 11.64 8.91
CA LEU A 241 -2.39 12.49 7.77
C LEU A 241 -2.94 11.67 6.61
N SER A 242 -4.06 12.11 6.05
CA SER A 242 -4.65 11.53 4.85
C SER A 242 -3.98 12.13 3.63
N MET A 243 -3.51 11.28 2.72
CA MET A 243 -2.82 11.69 1.50
C MET A 243 -3.40 10.98 0.29
N VAL A 244 -3.50 11.68 -0.84
CA VAL A 244 -3.83 11.06 -2.13
C VAL A 244 -2.81 11.49 -3.17
N TRP A 245 -2.03 10.52 -3.63
CA TRP A 245 -0.98 10.73 -4.63
C TRP A 245 -1.54 10.54 -6.03
N ASN A 246 -1.35 11.56 -6.86
CA ASN A 246 -1.69 11.49 -8.26
C ASN A 246 -0.55 10.89 -9.09
N VAL A 247 -0.74 9.71 -9.69
CA VAL A 247 0.16 9.21 -10.72
C VAL A 247 -0.63 9.01 -12.01
N PRO A 248 -0.56 9.98 -12.94
CA PRO A 248 -1.35 9.99 -14.17
C PRO A 248 -1.30 8.67 -14.94
N GLY A 249 -2.45 8.23 -15.43
CA GLY A 249 -2.62 6.95 -16.14
C GLY A 249 -2.31 5.69 -15.32
N THR A 250 -1.93 5.81 -14.05
CA THR A 250 -1.56 4.69 -13.19
C THR A 250 -2.54 4.53 -12.03
N TYR A 251 -2.69 5.53 -11.16
CA TYR A 251 -3.61 5.48 -10.02
C TYR A 251 -3.86 6.84 -9.37
N ARG A 252 -4.88 6.89 -8.51
CA ARG A 252 -5.06 7.90 -7.45
C ARG A 252 -4.87 7.20 -6.10
N LYS A 253 -3.66 7.20 -5.55
CA LYS A 253 -3.33 6.31 -4.43
C LYS A 253 -3.50 6.99 -3.09
N PHE A 254 -4.40 6.48 -2.27
CA PHE A 254 -4.56 6.90 -0.88
C PHE A 254 -3.42 6.34 -0.01
N TYR A 255 -3.03 7.13 1.00
CA TYR A 255 -2.11 6.75 2.06
C TYR A 255 -2.58 7.36 3.39
N LEU A 256 -2.48 6.59 4.47
CA LEU A 256 -2.43 7.15 5.82
C LEU A 256 -0.96 7.33 6.23
N LYS A 257 -0.47 8.57 6.24
CA LYS A 257 0.90 8.90 6.66
C LYS A 257 0.97 9.09 8.17
N CYS A 258 1.95 8.46 8.78
CA CYS A 258 2.23 8.51 10.22
C CYS A 258 3.73 8.77 10.48
N PHE A 259 4.07 9.23 11.68
CA PHE A 259 5.45 9.40 12.17
C PHE A 259 6.39 10.18 11.24
N GLU A 260 5.87 11.22 10.59
CA GLU A 260 6.68 12.06 9.70
C GLU A 260 7.82 12.75 10.47
N SER A 261 9.06 12.40 10.13
CA SER A 261 10.29 12.87 10.77
C SER A 261 10.30 12.68 12.29
N LYS A 262 9.69 11.58 12.79
CA LYS A 262 9.61 11.27 14.22
C LYS A 262 10.43 10.05 14.61
N THR A 263 10.77 9.97 15.89
CA THR A 263 11.23 8.74 16.53
C THR A 263 10.05 8.06 17.22
N VAL A 264 9.77 6.81 16.84
CA VAL A 264 8.83 5.97 17.60
C VAL A 264 9.51 5.58 18.92
N PRO A 265 8.91 5.83 20.09
CA PRO A 265 9.56 5.55 21.36
C PRO A 265 9.65 4.05 21.65
N ALA A 266 10.62 3.66 22.48
CA ALA A 266 10.67 2.32 23.05
C ALA A 266 9.40 2.03 23.86
N GLY A 267 8.88 0.81 23.75
CA GLY A 267 7.63 0.40 24.41
C GLY A 267 6.36 0.86 23.69
N PHE A 268 6.48 1.52 22.53
CA PHE A 268 5.32 1.92 21.74
C PHE A 268 4.47 0.71 21.32
N LYS A 269 3.15 0.86 21.47
CA LYS A 269 2.13 -0.02 20.92
C LYS A 269 1.03 0.86 20.33
N GLY A 270 0.70 0.65 19.07
CA GLY A 270 -0.33 1.43 18.38
C GLY A 270 -1.17 0.56 17.48
N THR A 271 -2.45 0.87 17.43
CA THR A 271 -3.42 0.24 16.53
C THR A 271 -3.99 1.31 15.62
N TRP A 272 -4.03 1.02 14.33
CA TRP A 272 -4.78 1.76 13.34
C TRP A 272 -5.88 0.86 12.82
N ARG A 273 -7.08 1.42 12.62
CA ARG A 273 -8.20 0.70 12.02
C ARG A 273 -8.91 1.58 11.02
N MET A 274 -9.18 1.04 9.83
CA MET A 274 -9.92 1.69 8.76
C MET A 274 -11.06 0.78 8.32
N VAL A 275 -12.17 1.39 7.93
CA VAL A 275 -13.25 0.71 7.21
C VAL A 275 -13.45 1.37 5.86
N THR A 276 -13.63 0.56 4.83
CA THR A 276 -13.98 1.00 3.48
C THR A 276 -15.27 0.34 3.05
N ALA A 277 -16.24 1.14 2.60
CA ALA A 277 -17.48 0.67 2.01
C ALA A 277 -17.71 1.33 0.66
N PHE A 278 -18.63 0.76 -0.11
CA PHE A 278 -18.86 1.15 -1.50
C PHE A 278 -20.33 1.50 -1.73
N GLY A 279 -20.56 2.28 -2.77
CA GLY A 279 -21.91 2.63 -3.18
C GLY A 279 -22.00 3.01 -4.65
N VAL A 280 -23.23 3.27 -5.08
CA VAL A 280 -23.55 3.70 -6.44
C VAL A 280 -24.31 5.03 -6.43
N GLY A 281 -23.97 5.92 -7.34
CA GLY A 281 -24.62 7.22 -7.47
C GLY A 281 -24.33 7.89 -8.79
N GLU A 282 -25.34 8.52 -9.37
CA GLU A 282 -25.15 9.42 -10.50
C GLU A 282 -24.29 10.63 -10.08
N PRO A 283 -23.61 11.31 -11.03
CA PRO A 283 -22.74 12.45 -10.77
C PRO A 283 -23.37 13.54 -9.88
N GLU A 284 -24.69 13.72 -9.97
CA GLU A 284 -25.44 14.76 -9.26
C GLU A 284 -25.73 14.40 -7.79
N VAL A 285 -25.69 13.12 -7.43
CA VAL A 285 -26.15 12.63 -6.11
C VAL A 285 -25.10 11.81 -5.34
N TRP A 286 -24.01 11.39 -5.98
CA TRP A 286 -23.03 10.51 -5.34
C TRP A 286 -22.40 11.14 -4.10
N GLN A 287 -22.14 12.46 -4.10
CA GLN A 287 -21.51 13.13 -2.94
C GLN A 287 -22.39 13.06 -1.69
N ALA A 288 -23.70 13.29 -1.85
CA ALA A 288 -24.66 13.18 -0.74
C ALA A 288 -24.74 11.75 -0.21
N LYS A 289 -24.73 10.76 -1.12
CA LYS A 289 -24.70 9.33 -0.74
C LYS A 289 -23.40 8.94 -0.03
N ALA A 290 -22.26 9.42 -0.51
CA ALA A 290 -20.95 9.19 0.09
C ALA A 290 -20.85 9.80 1.50
N ARG A 291 -21.36 11.03 1.69
CA ARG A 291 -21.46 11.66 3.01
C ARG A 291 -22.32 10.85 3.97
N LYS A 292 -23.49 10.40 3.52
CA LYS A 292 -24.36 9.53 4.33
C LYS A 292 -23.63 8.24 4.72
N LEU A 293 -23.01 7.56 3.75
CA LEU A 293 -22.25 6.34 4.02
C LEU A 293 -21.09 6.60 5.00
N ALA A 294 -20.40 7.74 4.90
CA ALA A 294 -19.34 8.10 5.84
C ALA A 294 -19.84 8.27 7.28
N LEU A 295 -21.09 8.71 7.47
CA LEU A 295 -21.74 8.76 8.79
C LEU A 295 -22.10 7.36 9.28
N ASP A 296 -22.68 6.52 8.41
CA ASP A 296 -23.07 5.13 8.71
C ASP A 296 -21.87 4.22 9.04
N LEU A 297 -20.64 4.68 8.77
CA LEU A 297 -19.38 4.00 9.07
C LEU A 297 -18.74 4.43 10.40
N ARG A 298 -19.32 5.38 11.14
CA ARG A 298 -18.78 5.79 12.45
C ARG A 298 -18.82 4.67 13.49
N ASP A 299 -19.82 3.79 13.34
CA ASP A 299 -20.12 2.66 14.22
C ASP A 299 -19.92 1.31 13.48
#